data_AF-A0A350EQA7-F1
#
_entry.id   AF-A0A350EQA7-F1
#
_cell.length_a   1.000
_cell.length_b   1.000
_cell.length_c   1.000
_cell.angle_alpha   90.00
_cell.angle_beta   90.00
_cell.angle_gamma   90.00
#
_symmetry.space_group_name_H-M   'P 1'
#
loop_
_entity.id
_entity.type
_entity.pdbx_description
1 polymer ?
#
loop_
_entity_poly.entity_id
_entity_poly.type
_entity_poly.pdbx_seq_one_letter_code
_entity_poly.pdbx_strand_id
1 'polypeptide(L)'
;GTIADIVPLRGENRILVSAGLQRLDVTQRPGLVALKEVARVGSPVRPHDVGFQLGPRLNAAGRLETAAEALELLIAPTGDAAMPLAESLDMRNRERQQIERSLSEDVIGKLKAAFDPARHHVIVESGLYWHIGVIGIVASRVLREFYRPTIVIGGEGDEWRGSGRSIEGFDLAAALRQCGDLLIRHGGHAMAAGLSIHPDKIDALRERLNRLAQQSLTSEQLRPPLLLDAELDPAELTLERITELGRLAPFGQENPSMKFSLPGVELSRAP
;
A
#
# COMPACT_ATOMS: atom_id res chain seq x y z
N GLY A 1 -6.21 5.93 12.84
CA GLY A 1 -7.34 4.99 12.74
C GLY A 1 -7.86 5.00 11.32
N THR A 2 -9.06 5.55 11.10
CA THR A 2 -9.84 5.44 9.84
C THR A 2 -9.05 5.53 8.54
N ILE A 3 -8.20 6.57 8.37
CA ILE A 3 -7.38 6.73 7.16
C ILE A 3 -6.27 5.67 7.07
N ALA A 4 -5.59 5.37 8.19
CA ALA A 4 -4.48 4.41 8.22
C ALA A 4 -4.94 2.96 8.00
N ASP A 5 -6.18 2.65 8.37
CA ASP A 5 -6.80 1.33 8.15
C ASP A 5 -7.45 1.19 6.77
N ILE A 6 -7.29 2.19 5.88
CA ILE A 6 -7.80 2.16 4.50
C ILE A 6 -9.31 1.86 4.47
N VAL A 7 -10.06 2.46 5.40
CA VAL A 7 -11.52 2.30 5.49
C VAL A 7 -12.22 3.21 4.47
N PRO A 8 -13.34 2.80 3.84
CA PRO A 8 -14.11 3.64 2.92
C PRO A 8 -14.48 5.01 3.51
N LEU A 9 -14.12 6.10 2.80
CA LEU A 9 -14.38 7.48 3.21
C LEU A 9 -15.76 7.97 2.75
N ARG A 10 -16.79 7.26 3.17
CA ARG A 10 -18.22 7.56 2.93
C ARG A 10 -18.97 7.67 4.25
N GLY A 11 -20.15 8.29 4.22
CA GLY A 11 -21.04 8.40 5.40
C GLY A 11 -20.33 8.93 6.65
N GLU A 12 -20.39 8.17 7.75
CA GLU A 12 -19.81 8.52 9.05
C GLU A 12 -18.29 8.67 9.00
N ASN A 13 -17.58 7.78 8.30
CA ASN A 13 -16.12 7.86 8.16
C ASN A 13 -15.70 9.17 7.48
N ARG A 14 -16.47 9.62 6.49
CA ARG A 14 -16.23 10.90 5.81
C ARG A 14 -16.40 12.09 6.76
N ILE A 15 -17.42 12.06 7.60
CA ILE A 15 -17.67 13.12 8.60
C ILE A 15 -16.53 13.14 9.63
N LEU A 16 -16.20 11.98 10.19
CA LEU A 16 -15.14 11.82 11.18
C LEU A 16 -13.79 12.29 10.64
N VAL A 17 -13.44 11.89 9.41
CA VAL A 17 -12.18 12.28 8.77
C VAL A 17 -12.16 13.76 8.45
N SER A 18 -13.23 14.33 7.90
CA SER A 18 -13.31 15.77 7.62
C SER A 18 -13.07 16.62 8.87
N ALA A 19 -13.81 16.33 9.95
CA ALA A 19 -13.66 17.04 11.21
C ALA A 19 -12.30 16.75 11.87
N GLY A 20 -11.85 15.50 11.82
CA GLY A 20 -10.58 15.05 12.38
C GLY A 20 -9.37 15.74 11.74
N LEU A 21 -9.38 15.92 10.41
CA LEU A 21 -8.30 16.64 9.70
C LEU A 21 -8.23 18.11 10.11
N GLN A 22 -9.38 18.79 10.21
CA GLN A 22 -9.43 20.17 10.70
C GLN A 22 -8.88 20.28 12.13
N ARG A 23 -9.20 19.33 13.00
CA ARG A 23 -8.69 19.31 14.39
C ARG A 23 -7.21 18.94 14.47
N LEU A 24 -6.74 18.06 13.59
CA LEU A 24 -5.33 17.68 13.48
C LEU A 24 -4.47 18.84 12.96
N ASP A 25 -5.07 19.73 12.16
CA ASP A 25 -4.39 20.92 11.65
C ASP A 25 -3.99 21.86 12.80
N VAL A 26 -4.93 22.13 13.72
CA VAL A 26 -4.77 23.03 14.87
C VAL A 26 -4.51 22.31 16.20
N THR A 27 -4.07 21.05 16.16
CA THR A 27 -3.87 20.24 17.36
C THR A 27 -2.80 20.84 18.27
N GLN A 28 -3.05 20.83 19.58
CA GLN A 28 -2.07 21.17 20.62
C GLN A 28 -1.57 19.94 21.38
N ARG A 29 -1.99 18.73 20.98
CA ARG A 29 -1.55 17.49 21.62
C ARG A 29 -0.06 17.30 21.34
N PRO A 30 0.81 17.29 22.37
CA PRO A 30 2.26 17.29 22.18
C PRO A 30 2.75 16.19 21.25
N GLY A 31 2.24 14.97 21.43
CA GLY A 31 2.54 13.82 20.58
C GLY A 31 2.25 14.02 19.10
N LEU A 32 1.09 14.59 18.77
CA LEU A 32 0.70 14.82 17.37
C LEU A 32 1.47 15.98 16.75
N VAL A 33 1.82 17.00 17.54
CA VAL A 33 2.67 18.11 17.09
C VAL A 33 4.06 17.60 16.74
N ALA A 34 4.70 16.87 17.66
CA ALA A 34 6.01 16.26 17.42
C ALA A 34 5.99 15.30 16.23
N LEU A 35 4.94 14.48 16.10
CA LEU A 35 4.79 13.57 14.96
C LEU A 35 4.67 14.32 13.62
N LYS A 36 3.89 15.40 13.57
CA LYS A 36 3.78 16.25 12.36
C LYS A 36 5.12 16.87 12.01
N GLU A 37 5.88 17.31 13.01
CA GLU A 37 7.18 17.94 12.83
C GLU A 37 8.21 16.99 12.22
N VAL A 38 8.45 15.83 12.83
CA VAL A 38 9.37 14.82 12.28
C VAL A 38 8.90 14.27 10.93
N ALA A 39 7.58 14.23 10.71
CA ALA A 39 6.99 13.83 9.45
C ALA A 39 7.01 14.91 8.37
N ARG A 40 7.37 16.15 8.72
CA ARG A 40 7.32 17.33 7.83
C ARG A 40 5.92 17.57 7.23
N VAL A 41 4.89 17.30 8.01
CA VAL A 41 3.50 17.51 7.61
C VAL A 41 3.05 18.91 8.01
N GLY A 42 2.87 19.77 7.00
CA GLY A 42 2.36 21.12 7.16
C GLY A 42 0.84 21.22 7.21
N SER A 43 0.35 22.45 7.15
CA SER A 43 -1.07 22.80 7.11
C SER A 43 -1.47 23.29 5.72
N PRO A 44 -2.67 22.95 5.21
CA PRO A 44 -3.66 22.07 5.84
C PRO A 44 -3.26 20.59 5.75
N VAL A 45 -3.49 19.82 6.82
CA VAL A 45 -3.29 18.36 6.82
C VAL A 45 -4.30 17.66 5.89
N ARG A 46 -3.81 16.82 4.98
CA ARG A 46 -4.62 16.08 4.01
C ARG A 46 -4.70 14.58 4.36
N PRO A 47 -5.70 13.83 3.84
CA PRO A 47 -5.78 12.38 4.03
C PRO A 47 -4.49 11.65 3.63
N HIS A 48 -3.86 12.10 2.54
CA HIS A 48 -2.58 11.55 2.09
C HIS A 48 -1.48 11.67 3.17
N ASP A 49 -1.41 12.81 3.86
CA ASP A 49 -0.40 13.02 4.91
C ASP A 49 -0.60 12.06 6.07
N VAL A 50 -1.85 11.85 6.46
CA VAL A 50 -2.18 10.87 7.51
C VAL A 50 -1.87 9.44 7.06
N GLY A 51 -2.26 9.06 5.84
CA GLY A 51 -2.12 7.68 5.34
C GLY A 51 -0.69 7.28 5.00
N PHE A 52 0.12 8.22 4.50
CA PHE A 52 1.45 7.94 3.95
C PHE A 52 2.61 8.58 4.70
N GLN A 53 2.34 9.53 5.61
CA GLN A 53 3.40 10.19 6.40
C GLN A 53 3.25 9.91 7.90
N LEU A 54 2.09 10.18 8.50
CA LEU A 54 1.88 10.04 9.94
C LEU A 54 1.63 8.58 10.36
N GLY A 55 0.67 7.91 9.72
CA GLY A 55 0.30 6.52 10.00
C GLY A 55 1.48 5.54 9.90
N PRO A 56 2.30 5.60 8.85
CA PRO A 56 3.44 4.69 8.72
C PRO A 56 4.48 4.79 9.84
N ARG A 57 4.64 5.96 10.48
CA ARG A 57 5.53 6.15 11.64
C ARG A 57 4.97 5.50 12.90
N LEU A 58 3.67 5.67 13.14
CA LEU A 58 2.99 4.96 14.23
C LEU A 58 3.02 3.44 14.02
N ASN A 59 3.12 2.98 12.77
CA ASN A 59 3.19 1.57 12.39
C ASN A 59 4.62 1.06 12.14
N ALA A 60 5.67 1.83 12.49
CA ALA A 60 7.04 1.52 12.11
C ALA A 60 7.73 0.54 13.06
N ALA A 61 7.84 -0.72 12.63
CA ALA A 61 8.42 -1.88 13.34
C ALA A 61 7.47 -2.60 14.31
N GLY A 62 7.89 -3.77 14.80
CA GLY A 62 7.07 -4.89 15.27
C GLY A 62 5.88 -4.56 16.19
N ARG A 63 4.84 -5.41 16.10
CA ARG A 63 3.51 -5.21 16.71
C ARG A 63 3.48 -5.09 18.24
N LEU A 64 4.59 -5.27 18.95
CA LEU A 64 4.62 -5.23 20.42
C LEU A 64 5.44 -4.05 20.94
N GLU A 65 6.74 -3.98 20.64
CA GLU A 65 7.61 -2.92 21.18
C GLU A 65 7.26 -1.53 20.62
N THR A 66 6.95 -1.45 19.32
CA THR A 66 6.57 -0.17 18.69
C THR A 66 5.15 0.26 19.08
N ALA A 67 4.26 -0.69 19.38
CA ALA A 67 2.89 -0.37 19.75
C ALA A 67 2.82 0.41 21.08
N ALA A 68 3.70 0.06 22.04
CA ALA A 68 3.82 0.79 23.30
C ALA A 68 4.32 2.23 23.06
N GLU A 69 5.41 2.39 22.30
CA GLU A 69 5.99 3.71 22.03
C GLU A 69 5.06 4.64 21.24
N ALA A 70 4.32 4.10 20.26
CA ALA A 70 3.31 4.86 19.53
C ALA A 70 2.18 5.34 20.45
N LEU A 71 1.75 4.51 21.41
CA LEU A 71 0.77 4.91 22.42
C LEU A 71 1.35 5.98 23.34
N GLU A 72 2.55 5.79 23.86
CA GLU A 72 3.26 6.73 24.73
C GLU A 72 3.39 8.11 24.08
N LEU A 73 3.74 8.15 22.78
CA LEU A 73 3.75 9.39 22.01
C LEU A 73 2.39 10.06 22.02
N LEU A 74 1.32 9.32 21.71
CA LEU A 74 -0.04 9.87 21.60
C LEU A 74 -0.59 10.39 22.94
N ILE A 75 -0.08 9.91 24.07
CA ILE A 75 -0.47 10.31 25.44
C ILE A 75 0.56 11.20 26.14
N ALA A 76 1.66 11.57 25.47
CA ALA A 76 2.74 12.36 26.07
C ALA A 76 2.23 13.70 26.62
N PRO A 77 2.62 14.08 27.86
CA PRO A 77 2.08 15.26 28.55
C PRO A 77 2.67 16.58 28.06
N THR A 78 3.89 16.56 27.50
CA THR A 78 4.64 17.76 27.08
C THR A 78 5.38 17.53 25.77
N GLY A 79 5.81 18.62 25.11
CA GLY A 79 6.63 18.55 23.89
C GLY A 79 7.96 17.85 24.13
N ASP A 80 8.61 18.15 25.26
CA ASP A 80 9.89 17.55 25.65
C ASP A 80 9.80 16.03 25.84
N ALA A 81 8.66 15.53 26.34
CA ALA A 81 8.41 14.09 26.45
C ALA A 81 8.04 13.46 25.10
N ALA A 82 7.39 14.21 24.21
CA ALA A 82 6.90 13.71 22.93
C ALA A 82 7.99 13.63 21.84
N MET A 83 8.90 14.60 21.79
CA MET A 83 9.87 14.71 20.68
C MET A 83 10.79 13.48 20.55
N PRO A 84 11.41 12.97 21.64
CA PRO A 84 12.27 11.79 21.53
C PRO A 84 11.52 10.54 21.03
N LEU A 85 10.26 10.37 21.43
CA LEU A 85 9.41 9.27 20.96
C LEU A 85 9.09 9.43 19.46
N ALA A 86 8.79 10.65 19.00
CA ALA A 86 8.54 10.93 17.60
C ALA A 86 9.79 10.70 16.72
N GLU A 87 10.96 11.11 17.18
CA GLU A 87 12.25 10.89 16.50
C GLU A 87 12.58 9.40 16.38
N SER A 88 12.40 8.64 17.47
CA SER A 88 12.62 7.19 17.49
C SER A 88 11.70 6.46 16.49
N LEU A 89 10.41 6.78 16.47
CA LEU A 89 9.46 6.24 15.49
C LEU A 89 9.80 6.66 14.05
N ASP A 90 10.30 7.88 13.84
CA ASP A 90 10.76 8.34 12.53
C ASP A 90 12.00 7.56 12.06
N MET A 91 12.98 7.33 12.94
CA MET A 91 14.16 6.51 12.63
C MET A 91 13.76 5.11 12.19
N ARG A 92 12.91 4.42 12.98
CA ARG A 92 12.41 3.07 12.62
C ARG A 92 11.63 3.07 11.31
N ASN A 93 10.86 4.12 11.05
CA ASN A 93 10.14 4.25 9.79
C ASN A 93 11.12 4.39 8.61
N ARG A 94 12.18 5.19 8.75
CA ARG A 94 13.22 5.37 7.73
C ARG A 94 13.98 4.07 7.47
N GLU A 95 14.36 3.34 8.51
CA GLU A 95 14.99 2.02 8.38
C GLU A 95 14.08 1.04 7.62
N ARG A 96 12.80 0.95 8.02
CA ARG A 96 11.82 0.12 7.31
C ARG A 96 11.70 0.52 5.84
N GLN A 97 11.61 1.81 5.54
CA GLN A 97 11.51 2.32 4.17
C GLN A 97 12.78 2.04 3.35
N GLN A 98 13.96 2.07 3.96
CA GLN A 98 15.22 1.74 3.29
C GLN A 98 15.29 0.25 2.93
N ILE A 99 14.91 -0.63 3.87
CA ILE A 99 14.82 -2.07 3.63
C ILE A 99 13.79 -2.35 2.52
N GLU A 100 12.60 -1.76 2.63
CA GLU A 100 11.53 -1.89 1.63
C GLU A 100 11.99 -1.44 0.24
N ARG A 101 12.67 -0.28 0.14
CA ARG A 101 13.16 0.26 -1.12
C ARG A 101 14.19 -0.66 -1.76
N SER A 102 15.22 -1.01 -1.01
CA SER A 102 16.33 -1.86 -1.48
C SER A 102 15.80 -3.21 -1.97
N LEU A 103 14.90 -3.82 -1.19
CA LEU A 103 14.28 -5.09 -1.56
C LEU A 103 13.38 -4.96 -2.79
N SER A 104 12.60 -3.88 -2.89
CA SER A 104 11.75 -3.65 -4.05
C SER A 104 12.56 -3.45 -5.33
N GLU A 105 13.65 -2.67 -5.26
CA GLU A 105 14.54 -2.42 -6.40
C GLU A 105 15.22 -3.70 -6.87
N ASP A 106 15.72 -4.53 -5.95
CA ASP A 106 16.32 -5.83 -6.27
C ASP A 106 15.32 -6.78 -6.94
N VAL A 107 14.13 -6.94 -6.34
CA VAL A 107 13.10 -7.84 -6.87
C VAL A 107 12.58 -7.37 -8.23
N ILE A 108 12.26 -6.08 -8.36
CA ILE A 108 11.77 -5.53 -9.63
C ILE A 108 12.86 -5.58 -10.70
N GLY A 109 14.12 -5.30 -10.35
CA GLY A 109 15.25 -5.39 -11.28
C GLY A 109 15.43 -6.80 -11.85
N LYS A 110 15.41 -7.83 -10.98
CA LYS A 110 15.46 -9.24 -11.39
C LYS A 110 14.28 -9.62 -12.28
N LEU A 111 13.07 -9.22 -11.89
CA LEU A 111 11.88 -9.48 -12.68
C LEU A 111 11.93 -8.80 -14.04
N LYS A 112 12.37 -7.54 -14.15
CA LYS A 112 12.50 -6.86 -15.45
C LYS A 112 13.41 -7.60 -16.43
N ALA A 113 14.43 -8.29 -15.93
CA ALA A 113 15.35 -9.07 -16.76
C ALA A 113 14.77 -10.43 -17.20
N ALA A 114 13.88 -11.03 -16.41
CA ALA A 114 13.39 -12.40 -16.60
C ALA A 114 11.89 -12.52 -16.93
N PHE A 115 11.15 -11.42 -16.88
CA PHE A 115 9.70 -11.42 -17.02
C PHE A 115 9.26 -11.76 -18.44
N ASP A 116 8.64 -12.94 -18.57
CA ASP A 116 7.92 -13.39 -19.75
C ASP A 116 6.39 -13.26 -19.54
N PRO A 117 5.69 -12.33 -20.22
CA PRO A 117 4.24 -12.15 -20.10
C PRO A 117 3.41 -13.37 -20.51
N ALA A 118 3.95 -14.27 -21.33
CA ALA A 118 3.27 -15.49 -21.79
C ALA A 118 3.31 -16.62 -20.75
N ARG A 119 4.23 -16.54 -19.78
CA ARG A 119 4.40 -17.55 -18.72
C ARG A 119 4.01 -17.04 -17.34
N HIS A 120 4.29 -15.76 -17.06
CA HIS A 120 4.08 -15.16 -15.74
C HIS A 120 2.70 -14.50 -15.65
N HIS A 121 1.69 -15.34 -15.43
CA HIS A 121 0.35 -14.91 -15.04
C HIS A 121 0.28 -14.54 -13.55
N VAL A 122 1.14 -15.13 -12.71
CA VAL A 122 1.35 -14.80 -11.29
C VAL A 122 2.84 -14.67 -11.01
N ILE A 123 3.23 -13.66 -10.26
CA ILE A 123 4.60 -13.47 -9.80
C ILE A 123 4.74 -14.05 -8.39
N VAL A 124 5.70 -14.95 -8.19
CA VAL A 124 6.02 -15.51 -6.87
C VAL A 124 7.51 -15.38 -6.63
N GLU A 125 7.86 -14.44 -5.76
CA GLU A 125 9.24 -14.13 -5.41
C GLU A 125 9.52 -14.50 -3.97
N SER A 126 10.74 -14.97 -3.71
CA SER A 126 11.14 -15.41 -2.38
C SER A 126 12.59 -15.10 -2.08
N GLY A 127 12.90 -14.79 -0.82
CA GLY A 127 14.27 -14.61 -0.39
C GLY A 127 14.49 -14.87 1.10
N LEU A 128 15.66 -15.42 1.40
CA LEU A 128 16.13 -15.65 2.76
C LEU A 128 16.31 -14.30 3.48
N TYR A 129 15.92 -14.24 4.75
CA TYR A 129 15.98 -13.05 5.61
C TYR A 129 15.12 -11.86 5.14
N TRP A 130 14.23 -12.04 4.16
CA TRP A 130 13.27 -11.00 3.81
C TRP A 130 12.25 -10.80 4.94
N HIS A 131 12.23 -9.59 5.49
CA HIS A 131 11.47 -9.30 6.70
C HIS A 131 9.96 -9.26 6.44
N ILE A 132 9.18 -9.95 7.27
CA ILE A 132 7.72 -10.06 7.15
C ILE A 132 6.97 -8.72 7.21
N GLY A 133 7.57 -7.71 7.84
CA GLY A 133 7.04 -6.36 7.91
C GLY A 133 7.12 -5.58 6.59
N VAL A 134 7.90 -6.04 5.60
CA VAL A 134 8.07 -5.34 4.31
C VAL A 134 7.52 -6.11 3.10
N ILE A 135 7.45 -7.45 3.15
CA ILE A 135 7.05 -8.28 1.99
C ILE A 135 5.69 -7.90 1.39
N GLY A 136 4.71 -7.48 2.20
CA GLY A 136 3.40 -7.05 1.69
C GLY A 136 3.44 -5.75 0.89
N ILE A 137 4.36 -4.84 1.23
CA ILE A 137 4.53 -3.58 0.50
C ILE A 137 5.29 -3.85 -0.80
N VAL A 138 6.31 -4.71 -0.75
CA VAL A 138 7.04 -5.18 -1.94
C VAL A 138 6.09 -5.87 -2.92
N ALA A 139 5.23 -6.78 -2.45
CA ALA A 139 4.22 -7.43 -3.28
C ALA A 139 3.29 -6.43 -3.98
N SER A 140 2.91 -5.36 -3.27
CA SER A 140 2.08 -4.29 -3.83
C SER A 140 2.82 -3.47 -4.90
N ARG A 141 4.13 -3.24 -4.73
CA ARG A 141 4.97 -2.53 -5.70
C ARG A 141 5.19 -3.35 -6.97
N VAL A 142 5.53 -4.63 -6.82
CA VAL A 142 5.69 -5.57 -7.93
C VAL A 142 4.37 -5.72 -8.71
N LEU A 143 3.24 -5.86 -8.01
CA LEU A 143 1.93 -5.87 -8.67
C LEU A 143 1.69 -4.59 -9.48
N ARG A 144 2.02 -3.41 -8.96
CA ARG A 144 1.84 -2.16 -9.72
C ARG A 144 2.73 -2.07 -10.96
N GLU A 145 3.96 -2.57 -10.88
CA GLU A 145 4.92 -2.52 -11.98
C GLU A 145 4.54 -3.47 -13.12
N PHE A 146 4.14 -4.71 -12.79
CA PHE A 146 3.89 -5.76 -13.79
C PHE A 146 2.42 -6.05 -14.05
N TYR A 147 1.52 -5.49 -13.23
CA TYR A 147 0.08 -5.78 -13.21
C TYR A 147 -0.21 -7.28 -13.23
N ARG A 148 0.37 -8.00 -12.26
CA ARG A 148 0.16 -9.43 -12.03
C ARG A 148 -0.21 -9.67 -10.58
N PRO A 149 -1.11 -10.63 -10.27
CA PRO A 149 -1.18 -11.21 -8.94
C PRO A 149 0.24 -11.57 -8.48
N THR A 150 0.59 -11.16 -7.27
CA THR A 150 1.96 -11.23 -6.78
C THR A 150 1.97 -11.78 -5.37
N ILE A 151 2.88 -12.72 -5.10
CA ILE A 151 3.22 -13.20 -3.76
C ILE A 151 4.71 -12.95 -3.52
N VAL A 152 5.03 -12.33 -2.39
CA VAL A 152 6.41 -12.17 -1.91
C VAL A 152 6.56 -12.95 -0.61
N ILE A 153 7.56 -13.83 -0.56
CA ILE A 153 7.80 -14.77 0.52
C ILE A 153 9.15 -14.47 1.16
N GLY A 154 9.19 -14.43 2.49
CA GLY A 154 10.40 -14.19 3.25
C GLY A 154 10.43 -14.95 4.56
N GLY A 155 11.62 -15.30 5.00
CA GLY A 155 11.81 -15.99 6.27
C GLY A 155 13.20 -16.56 6.44
N GLU A 156 13.35 -17.33 7.49
CA GLU A 156 14.53 -18.12 7.84
C GLU A 156 14.08 -19.45 8.44
N GLY A 157 14.94 -20.47 8.42
CA GLY A 157 14.58 -21.82 8.84
C GLY A 157 13.55 -22.48 7.91
N ASP A 158 12.72 -23.35 8.48
CA ASP A 158 11.86 -24.26 7.71
C ASP A 158 10.46 -23.69 7.41
N GLU A 159 9.99 -22.65 8.09
CA GLU A 159 8.68 -22.05 7.85
C GLU A 159 8.83 -20.59 7.42
N TRP A 160 8.60 -20.32 6.14
CA TRP A 160 8.64 -18.96 5.58
C TRP A 160 7.24 -18.37 5.49
N ARG A 161 7.14 -17.04 5.58
CA ARG A 161 5.87 -16.32 5.50
C ARG A 161 5.75 -15.51 4.23
N GLY A 162 4.59 -15.57 3.60
CA GLY A 162 4.27 -14.87 2.36
C GLY A 162 3.16 -13.84 2.53
N SER A 163 3.25 -12.75 1.79
CA SER A 163 2.15 -11.80 1.59
C SER A 163 1.87 -11.65 0.10
N GLY A 164 0.59 -11.79 -0.25
CA GLY A 164 0.13 -11.71 -1.63
C GLY A 164 -0.85 -10.57 -1.86
N ARG A 165 -0.84 -10.06 -3.09
CA ARG A 165 -1.77 -9.06 -3.62
C ARG A 165 -2.30 -9.55 -4.97
N SER A 166 -3.56 -9.25 -5.25
CA SER A 166 -4.21 -9.66 -6.49
C SER A 166 -4.69 -8.48 -7.32
N ILE A 167 -5.06 -8.78 -8.55
CA ILE A 167 -5.76 -7.89 -9.47
C ILE A 167 -7.23 -8.33 -9.60
N GLU A 168 -8.05 -7.48 -10.20
CA GLU A 168 -9.42 -7.85 -10.56
C GLU A 168 -9.43 -9.07 -11.49
N GLY A 169 -10.38 -9.98 -11.27
CA GLY A 169 -10.49 -11.23 -12.03
C GLY A 169 -9.69 -12.42 -11.46
N PHE A 170 -8.85 -12.23 -10.44
CA PHE A 170 -8.15 -13.35 -9.79
C PHE A 170 -8.37 -13.35 -8.26
N ASP A 171 -9.16 -14.30 -7.76
CA ASP A 171 -9.30 -14.52 -6.31
C ASP A 171 -8.08 -15.29 -5.78
N LEU A 172 -7.14 -14.54 -5.19
CA LEU A 172 -5.91 -15.10 -4.66
C LEU A 172 -6.15 -16.04 -3.48
N ALA A 173 -7.13 -15.75 -2.62
CA ALA A 173 -7.45 -16.62 -1.49
C ALA A 173 -8.05 -17.95 -1.96
N ALA A 174 -8.89 -17.93 -3.01
CA ALA A 174 -9.40 -19.13 -3.65
C ALA A 174 -8.30 -19.95 -4.33
N ALA A 175 -7.37 -19.28 -5.02
CA ALA A 175 -6.22 -19.95 -5.61
C ALA A 175 -5.34 -20.63 -4.55
N LEU A 176 -5.08 -19.97 -3.42
CA LEU A 176 -4.31 -20.56 -2.31
C LEU A 176 -5.01 -21.76 -1.68
N ARG A 177 -6.34 -21.78 -1.58
CA ARG A 177 -7.09 -22.96 -1.11
C ARG A 177 -6.86 -24.19 -1.99
N GLN A 178 -6.63 -24.01 -3.29
CA GLN A 178 -6.30 -25.08 -4.23
C GLN A 178 -4.82 -25.53 -4.18
N CYS A 179 -4.01 -24.83 -3.37
CA CYS A 179 -2.61 -25.15 -3.09
C CYS A 179 -2.40 -25.61 -1.64
N GLY A 180 -3.46 -25.96 -0.90
CA GLY A 180 -3.38 -26.25 0.54
C GLY A 180 -2.40 -27.37 0.91
N ASP A 181 -2.18 -28.34 0.04
CA ASP A 181 -1.17 -29.41 0.19
C ASP A 181 0.29 -28.90 0.18
N LEU A 182 0.53 -27.71 -0.36
CA LEU A 182 1.84 -27.07 -0.42
C LEU A 182 2.08 -26.09 0.74
N LEU A 183 1.04 -25.77 1.50
CA LEU A 183 1.03 -24.64 2.44
C LEU A 183 0.88 -25.15 3.88
N ILE A 184 1.61 -24.53 4.80
CA ILE A 184 1.47 -24.81 6.24
C ILE A 184 0.21 -24.09 6.76
N ARG A 185 0.04 -22.81 6.38
CA ARG A 185 -1.15 -22.00 6.67
C ARG A 185 -1.44 -21.07 5.51
N HIS A 186 -2.71 -20.71 5.32
CA HIS A 186 -3.09 -19.64 4.40
C HIS A 186 -4.41 -18.98 4.81
N GLY A 187 -4.63 -17.75 4.37
CA GLY A 187 -5.87 -17.02 4.63
C GLY A 187 -5.90 -15.65 3.96
N GLY A 188 -7.06 -15.00 3.99
CA GLY A 188 -7.27 -13.66 3.43
C GLY A 188 -8.51 -13.56 2.56
N HIS A 189 -8.48 -12.62 1.62
CA HIS A 189 -9.57 -12.28 0.71
C HIS A 189 -9.08 -12.25 -0.73
N ALA A 190 -9.99 -12.04 -1.69
CA ALA A 190 -9.68 -12.08 -3.12
C ALA A 190 -8.47 -11.21 -3.52
N MET A 191 -8.37 -9.99 -2.97
CA MET A 191 -7.33 -9.01 -3.33
C MET A 191 -6.05 -9.09 -2.49
N ALA A 192 -6.07 -9.79 -1.35
CA ALA A 192 -4.92 -9.86 -0.46
C ALA A 192 -4.97 -11.13 0.39
N ALA A 193 -3.86 -11.87 0.43
CA ALA A 193 -3.75 -13.09 1.20
C ALA A 193 -2.40 -13.20 1.91
N GLY A 194 -2.36 -13.98 2.98
CA GLY A 194 -1.16 -14.37 3.69
C GLY A 194 -1.01 -15.89 3.69
N LEU A 195 0.23 -16.36 3.73
CA LEU A 195 0.54 -17.79 3.78
C LEU A 195 1.79 -18.07 4.62
N SER A 196 1.94 -19.32 5.05
CA SER A 196 3.22 -19.90 5.44
C SER A 196 3.49 -21.20 4.67
N ILE A 197 4.76 -21.44 4.36
CA ILE A 197 5.19 -22.47 3.41
C ILE A 197 6.60 -22.94 3.73
N HIS A 198 6.90 -24.21 3.44
CA HIS A 198 8.28 -24.71 3.47
C HIS A 198 9.05 -24.25 2.22
N PRO A 199 10.33 -23.84 2.35
CA PRO A 199 11.12 -23.31 1.23
C PRO A 199 11.17 -24.24 0.01
N ASP A 200 11.18 -25.56 0.23
CA ASP A 200 11.20 -26.58 -0.81
C ASP A 200 9.91 -26.66 -1.66
N LYS A 201 8.80 -26.05 -1.20
CA LYS A 201 7.51 -26.03 -1.92
C LYS A 201 7.27 -24.77 -2.74
N ILE A 202 8.16 -23.77 -2.67
CA ILE A 202 7.94 -22.45 -3.31
C ILE A 202 7.83 -22.58 -4.83
N ASP A 203 8.67 -23.39 -5.46
CA ASP A 203 8.64 -23.58 -6.92
C ASP A 203 7.35 -24.28 -7.37
N ALA A 204 6.92 -25.31 -6.64
CA ALA A 204 5.66 -25.98 -6.90
C ALA A 204 4.45 -25.04 -6.73
N LEU A 205 4.48 -24.14 -5.74
CA LEU A 205 3.47 -23.11 -5.55
C LEU A 205 3.44 -22.14 -6.75
N ARG A 206 4.61 -21.67 -7.21
CA ARG A 206 4.74 -20.77 -8.37
C ARG A 206 4.11 -21.37 -9.61
N GLU A 207 4.44 -22.62 -9.92
CA GLU A 207 3.89 -23.33 -11.08
C GLU A 207 2.38 -23.51 -10.99
N ARG A 208 1.88 -23.94 -9.82
CA ARG A 208 0.44 -24.20 -9.64
C ARG A 208 -0.37 -22.91 -9.74
N LEU A 209 0.09 -21.83 -9.12
CA LEU A 209 -0.59 -20.53 -9.21
C LEU A 209 -0.59 -19.97 -10.63
N ASN A 210 0.51 -20.10 -11.37
CA ASN A 210 0.55 -19.67 -12.77
C ASN A 210 -0.45 -20.47 -13.63
N ARG A 211 -0.55 -21.79 -13.42
CA ARG A 211 -1.53 -22.62 -14.12
C ARG A 211 -2.97 -22.22 -13.82
N LEU A 212 -3.29 -21.99 -12.55
CA LEU A 212 -4.62 -21.53 -12.14
C LEU A 212 -4.96 -20.17 -12.75
N ALA A 213 -4.02 -19.23 -12.70
CA ALA A 213 -4.20 -17.90 -13.27
C ALA A 213 -4.32 -17.92 -14.80
N GLN A 214 -3.56 -18.78 -15.49
CA GLN A 214 -3.69 -18.97 -16.93
C GLN A 214 -5.08 -19.49 -17.33
N GLN A 215 -5.70 -20.32 -16.49
CA GLN A 215 -7.04 -20.85 -16.74
C GLN A 215 -8.15 -19.83 -16.43
N SER A 216 -7.92 -18.91 -15.49
CA SER A 216 -8.94 -17.97 -15.01
C SER A 216 -8.85 -16.57 -15.61
N LEU A 217 -7.65 -16.11 -16.00
CA LEU A 217 -7.42 -14.74 -16.48
C LEU A 217 -7.30 -14.67 -17.99
N THR A 218 -7.95 -13.66 -18.57
CA THR A 218 -7.76 -13.29 -19.98
C THR A 218 -6.56 -12.35 -20.13
N SER A 219 -6.06 -12.23 -21.37
CA SER A 219 -4.98 -11.29 -21.70
C SER A 219 -5.37 -9.82 -21.48
N GLU A 220 -6.66 -9.48 -21.54
CA GLU A 220 -7.19 -8.15 -21.27
C GLU A 220 -7.16 -7.83 -19.77
N GLN A 221 -7.54 -8.80 -18.92
CA GLN A 221 -7.49 -8.65 -17.46
C GLN A 221 -6.05 -8.50 -16.93
N LEU A 222 -5.05 -8.92 -17.72
CA LEU A 222 -3.63 -8.75 -17.43
C LEU A 222 -3.09 -7.36 -17.81
N ARG A 223 -3.97 -6.42 -18.18
CA ARG A 223 -3.63 -5.02 -18.46
C ARG A 223 -4.28 -4.11 -17.43
N PRO A 224 -3.56 -3.13 -16.87
CA PRO A 224 -4.14 -2.19 -15.93
C PRO A 224 -5.24 -1.37 -16.62
N PRO A 225 -6.47 -1.33 -16.08
CA PRO A 225 -7.52 -0.48 -16.64
C PRO A 225 -7.19 0.99 -16.36
N LEU A 226 -7.37 1.83 -17.38
CA LEU A 226 -7.38 3.28 -17.22
C LEU A 226 -8.82 3.73 -17.02
N LEU A 227 -9.22 3.87 -15.76
CA LEU A 227 -10.53 4.41 -15.39
C LEU A 227 -10.51 5.94 -15.47
N LEU A 228 -11.41 6.49 -16.27
CA LEU A 228 -11.63 7.92 -16.48
C LEU A 228 -13.05 8.26 -16.04
N ASP A 229 -13.22 9.33 -15.28
CA ASP A 229 -14.52 9.77 -14.77
C ASP A 229 -15.32 10.54 -15.81
N ALA A 230 -14.63 11.35 -16.63
CA ALA A 230 -15.23 12.07 -17.75
C ALA A 230 -14.18 12.49 -18.78
N GLU A 231 -14.66 12.77 -19.99
CA GLU A 231 -13.96 13.55 -20.99
C GLU A 231 -14.29 15.04 -20.79
N LEU A 232 -13.30 15.93 -20.90
CA LEU A 232 -13.46 17.37 -20.71
C LEU A 232 -13.06 18.14 -21.96
N ASP A 233 -13.76 19.23 -22.22
CA ASP A 233 -13.31 20.27 -23.16
C ASP A 233 -12.25 21.16 -22.44
N PRO A 234 -11.13 21.54 -23.09
CA PRO A 234 -10.15 22.46 -22.50
C PRO A 234 -10.74 23.75 -21.91
N ALA A 235 -11.83 24.28 -22.48
CA ALA A 235 -12.54 25.45 -21.96
C ALA A 235 -13.18 25.23 -20.57
N GLU A 236 -13.36 23.97 -20.16
CA GLU A 236 -13.89 23.59 -18.87
C GLU A 236 -12.85 23.59 -17.75
N LEU A 237 -11.56 23.73 -18.08
CA LEU A 237 -10.48 23.78 -17.11
C LEU A 237 -10.33 25.17 -16.49
N THR A 238 -11.29 25.57 -15.66
CA THR A 238 -11.24 26.84 -14.92
C THR A 238 -10.89 26.63 -13.44
N LEU A 239 -10.30 27.65 -12.81
CA LEU A 239 -9.93 27.62 -11.38
C LEU A 239 -11.16 27.47 -10.48
N GLU A 240 -12.29 28.05 -10.89
CA GLU A 240 -13.57 27.95 -10.18
C GLU A 240 -14.04 26.49 -10.15
N ARG A 241 -14.03 25.80 -11.30
CA ARG A 241 -14.42 24.39 -11.39
C ARG A 241 -13.46 23.49 -10.60
N ILE A 242 -12.16 23.75 -10.64
CA ILE A 242 -11.19 23.03 -9.80
C ILE A 242 -11.52 23.22 -8.31
N THR A 243 -11.91 24.43 -7.90
CA THR A 243 -12.31 24.73 -6.52
C THR A 243 -13.59 24.00 -6.13
N GLU A 244 -14.58 23.93 -7.03
CA GLU A 244 -15.81 23.18 -6.82
C GLU A 244 -15.54 21.68 -6.65
N LEU A 245 -14.72 21.09 -7.52
CA LEU A 245 -14.28 19.69 -7.40
C LEU A 245 -13.53 19.45 -6.08
N GLY A 246 -12.79 20.44 -5.59
CA GLY A 246 -12.13 20.41 -4.28
C GLY A 246 -13.11 20.18 -3.11
N ARG A 247 -14.39 20.53 -3.25
CA ARG A 247 -15.43 20.29 -2.23
C ARG A 247 -15.75 18.80 -2.03
N LEU A 248 -15.33 17.93 -2.94
CA LEU A 248 -15.48 16.47 -2.83
C LEU A 248 -14.43 15.84 -1.90
N ALA A 249 -13.40 16.60 -1.50
CA ALA A 249 -12.47 16.18 -0.45
C ALA A 249 -13.22 15.90 0.88
N PRO A 250 -12.69 15.05 1.77
CA PRO A 250 -11.42 14.33 1.67
C PRO A 250 -11.46 13.17 0.67
N PHE A 251 -10.47 13.13 -0.22
CA PHE A 251 -10.27 12.00 -1.13
C PHE A 251 -9.55 10.84 -0.41
N GLY A 252 -9.82 9.60 -0.83
CA GLY A 252 -9.23 8.39 -0.27
C GLY A 252 -9.96 7.13 -0.74
N GLN A 253 -9.93 6.07 0.07
CA GLN A 253 -10.59 4.81 -0.27
C GLN A 253 -12.09 5.02 -0.52
N GLU A 254 -12.59 4.51 -1.66
CA GLU A 254 -13.97 4.72 -2.16
C GLU A 254 -14.41 6.18 -2.40
N ASN A 255 -13.45 7.12 -2.39
CA ASN A 255 -13.61 8.49 -2.85
C ASN A 255 -12.30 8.97 -3.51
N PRO A 256 -11.85 8.34 -4.61
CA PRO A 256 -10.57 8.69 -5.22
C PRO A 256 -10.58 10.10 -5.82
N SER A 257 -9.40 10.65 -6.10
CA SER A 257 -9.29 11.83 -6.95
C SER A 257 -9.84 11.52 -8.35
N MET A 258 -10.56 12.48 -8.93
CA MET A 258 -11.09 12.34 -10.28
C MET A 258 -9.99 12.36 -11.33
N LYS A 259 -10.17 11.55 -12.37
CA LYS A 259 -9.30 11.43 -13.54
C LYS A 259 -10.11 11.80 -14.77
N PHE A 260 -9.66 12.85 -15.45
CA PHE A 260 -10.30 13.33 -16.67
C PHE A 260 -9.46 13.02 -17.89
N SER A 261 -10.13 12.84 -19.03
CA SER A 261 -9.50 12.76 -20.34
C SER A 261 -9.67 14.08 -21.07
N LEU A 262 -8.59 14.58 -21.68
CA LEU A 262 -8.65 15.71 -22.60
C LEU A 262 -8.13 15.24 -23.97
N PRO A 263 -9.01 14.98 -24.95
CA PRO A 263 -8.57 14.59 -26.28
C PRO A 263 -8.07 15.80 -27.07
N GLY A 264 -7.19 15.54 -28.05
CA GLY A 264 -6.77 16.56 -29.01
C GLY A 264 -5.87 17.66 -28.46
N VAL A 265 -5.29 17.49 -27.27
CA VAL A 265 -4.31 18.40 -26.69
C VAL A 265 -2.92 17.76 -26.65
N GLU A 266 -1.89 18.58 -26.84
CA GLU A 266 -0.49 18.17 -26.73
C GLU A 266 0.19 18.98 -25.63
N LEU A 267 1.01 18.31 -24.83
CA LEU A 267 1.79 18.99 -23.79
C LEU A 267 2.89 19.80 -24.47
N SER A 268 2.94 21.11 -24.20
CA SER A 268 3.98 22.00 -24.75
C SER A 268 5.38 21.69 -24.22
N ARG A 269 5.48 20.90 -23.14
CA ARG A 269 6.71 20.39 -22.53
C ARG A 269 6.38 19.13 -21.73
N ALA A 270 7.38 18.28 -21.51
CA ALA A 270 7.23 17.14 -20.61
C ALA A 270 6.75 17.60 -19.21
N PRO A 271 5.84 16.83 -18.57
CA PRO A 271 5.31 17.15 -17.25
C PRO A 271 6.36 17.06 -16.15
#